data_AF-A0A930BV12-F1
#
_entry.id   AF-A0A930BV12-F1
#
_cell.length_a   1.000
_cell.length_b   1.000
_cell.length_c   1.000
_cell.angle_alpha   90.00
_cell.angle_beta   90.00
_cell.angle_gamma   90.00
#
_symmetry.space_group_name_H-M   'P 1'
#
loop_
_entity.id
_entity.type
_entity.pdbx_description
1 polymer ?
#
loop_
_entity_poly.entity_id
_entity_poly.type
_entity_poly.pdbx_seq_one_letter_code
_entity_poly.pdbx_strand_id
1 'polypeptide(L)'
;VWATAGNNQLVQLPHGCSLFIYRPPALLPAEPHAEDQGIRLVNLTDALVAVSSSFFAQQPLAARVALGMVDDTAPLLGRLLDGSHSVIAGRLAGAFRAVGRADFANSIVESMRSASYTVQEVSPFEMPPAPLLAGRPVSPHVQRLRLNWAAMREAVIAAFPPPGPLPTDQAQVLNDLEERYVADAYHSLSIEGYHVTADLIEKIRNGVWDPEGADRQQRDAMAAKGYFEAYKRVRDFVVNTLQQPADQTRPQGLREALGAWYLALFSPSVQAGLLKPSDLAGWRNNQVFIRGALHVPLAKEAVRECMPVLFELIESEPHPAVRAILGHFLFVFIHPYMDGNGRLARFLMNAMLVTGGYVWTVIPVQQRKAYMEALERASSYGEIGPFASFVARLTAEQASDPLPRPD
;
A
#
# COMPACT_ATOMS: atom_id res chain seq x y z
N VAL A 1 34.71 -31.92 -6.80
CA VAL A 1 33.62 -32.49 -5.95
C VAL A 1 32.72 -31.36 -5.50
N TRP A 2 31.40 -31.54 -5.54
CA TRP A 2 30.46 -30.53 -5.04
C TRP A 2 29.89 -30.96 -3.69
N ALA A 3 29.87 -30.04 -2.72
CA ALA A 3 29.33 -30.28 -1.39
C ALA A 3 28.73 -28.98 -0.84
N THR A 4 27.57 -29.03 -0.18
CA THR A 4 26.88 -27.84 0.37
C THR A 4 27.75 -27.00 1.31
N ALA A 5 28.70 -27.63 2.00
CA ALA A 5 29.72 -26.98 2.83
C ALA A 5 31.03 -26.63 2.08
N GLY A 6 31.05 -26.73 0.76
CA GLY A 6 32.22 -26.41 -0.07
C GLY A 6 32.67 -24.97 0.10
N ASN A 7 33.96 -24.71 -0.11
CA ASN A 7 34.60 -23.43 0.13
C ASN A 7 35.23 -22.81 -1.13
N ASN A 8 34.97 -23.39 -2.33
CA ASN A 8 35.54 -22.96 -3.61
C ASN A 8 37.08 -22.95 -3.61
N GLN A 9 37.70 -23.88 -2.90
CA GLN A 9 39.16 -24.00 -2.83
C GLN A 9 39.66 -25.24 -3.56
N LEU A 10 40.89 -25.12 -4.05
CA LEU A 10 41.66 -26.22 -4.61
C LEU A 10 42.43 -26.90 -3.48
N VAL A 11 42.10 -28.16 -3.18
CA VAL A 11 42.82 -28.98 -2.22
C VAL A 11 43.87 -29.79 -2.97
N GLN A 12 45.14 -29.58 -2.64
CA GLN A 12 46.24 -30.35 -3.21
C GLN A 12 46.31 -31.74 -2.56
N LEU A 13 46.46 -32.77 -3.39
CA LEU A 13 46.59 -34.16 -2.99
C LEU A 13 48.01 -34.67 -3.32
N PRO A 14 48.46 -35.77 -2.70
CA PRO A 14 49.73 -36.39 -3.06
C PRO A 14 49.85 -36.71 -4.55
N HIS A 15 51.10 -36.84 -5.02
CA HIS A 15 51.44 -37.16 -6.41
C HIS A 15 50.99 -36.12 -7.47
N GLY A 16 50.84 -34.85 -7.08
CA GLY A 16 50.51 -33.76 -8.00
C GLY A 16 49.05 -33.74 -8.43
N CYS A 17 48.19 -34.50 -7.76
CA CYS A 17 46.75 -34.45 -7.96
C CYS A 17 46.14 -33.26 -7.21
N SER A 18 45.01 -32.74 -7.68
CA SER A 18 44.26 -31.73 -6.96
C SER A 18 42.77 -32.00 -7.04
N LEU A 19 42.05 -31.55 -6.01
CA LEU A 19 40.61 -31.66 -5.89
C LEU A 19 40.02 -30.27 -5.70
N PHE A 20 39.27 -29.79 -6.69
CA PHE A 20 38.50 -28.56 -6.52
C PHE A 20 37.19 -28.86 -5.78
N ILE A 21 37.02 -28.26 -4.60
CA ILE A 21 35.80 -28.39 -3.79
C ILE A 21 34.88 -27.22 -4.14
N TYR A 22 33.94 -27.50 -5.02
CA TYR A 22 32.94 -26.54 -5.48
C TYR A 22 31.80 -26.44 -4.46
N ARG A 23 31.50 -25.22 -4.01
CA ARG A 23 30.25 -24.97 -3.28
C ARG A 23 29.11 -24.91 -4.28
N PRO A 24 28.12 -25.81 -4.21
CA PRO A 24 26.96 -25.73 -5.06
C PRO A 24 26.25 -24.40 -4.76
N PRO A 25 25.88 -23.63 -5.79
CA PRO A 25 25.11 -22.42 -5.59
C PRO A 25 23.80 -22.80 -4.89
N ALA A 26 23.34 -21.94 -3.98
CA ALA A 26 22.02 -22.12 -3.40
C ALA A 26 21.01 -22.13 -4.54
N LEU A 27 20.37 -23.29 -4.76
CA LEU A 27 19.34 -23.40 -5.78
C LEU A 27 18.18 -22.50 -5.35
N LEU A 28 17.78 -21.61 -6.24
CA LEU A 28 16.63 -20.77 -5.99
C LEU A 28 15.38 -21.65 -5.93
N PRO A 29 14.40 -21.31 -5.08
CA PRO A 29 13.13 -22.01 -5.07
C PRO A 29 12.52 -21.98 -6.47
N ALA A 30 12.35 -23.18 -7.05
CA ALA A 30 11.83 -23.34 -8.40
C ALA A 30 10.55 -24.18 -8.34
N GLU A 31 9.52 -23.79 -9.08
CA GLU A 31 8.26 -24.53 -9.14
C GLU A 31 8.15 -25.30 -10.46
N PRO A 32 7.53 -26.49 -10.47
CA PRO A 32 7.29 -27.22 -11.71
C PRO A 32 6.38 -26.39 -12.62
N HIS A 33 6.85 -26.12 -13.84
CA HIS A 33 6.03 -25.40 -14.82
C HIS A 33 5.03 -26.38 -15.44
N ALA A 34 3.75 -26.01 -15.45
CA ALA A 34 2.64 -26.91 -15.80
C ALA A 34 2.73 -27.46 -17.23
N GLU A 35 3.43 -26.76 -18.14
CA GLU A 35 3.45 -27.07 -19.57
C GLU A 35 4.79 -27.65 -20.06
N ASP A 36 5.86 -27.68 -19.25
CA ASP A 36 7.23 -27.96 -19.72
C ASP A 36 7.85 -29.26 -19.18
N GLN A 37 7.19 -30.41 -19.36
CA GLN A 37 7.78 -31.76 -19.21
C GLN A 37 8.72 -31.99 -17.99
N GLY A 38 8.43 -31.38 -16.84
CA GLY A 38 9.22 -31.53 -15.61
C GLY A 38 10.35 -30.51 -15.40
N ILE A 39 10.47 -29.48 -16.24
CA ILE A 39 11.36 -28.34 -15.98
C ILE A 39 10.82 -27.52 -14.81
N ARG A 40 11.69 -27.25 -13.84
CA ARG A 40 11.40 -26.35 -12.72
C ARG A 40 11.92 -24.96 -13.05
N LEU A 41 11.03 -23.97 -13.01
CA LEU A 41 11.37 -22.58 -13.30
C LEU A 41 11.45 -21.78 -12.01
N VAL A 42 12.42 -20.87 -11.97
CA VAL A 42 12.55 -19.90 -10.89
C VAL A 42 11.68 -18.69 -11.21
N ASN A 43 11.01 -18.14 -10.21
CA ASN A 43 10.26 -16.90 -10.38
C ASN A 43 11.21 -15.77 -10.82
N LEU A 44 10.80 -14.97 -11.81
CA LEU A 44 11.59 -13.86 -12.34
C LEU A 44 12.08 -12.90 -11.24
N THR A 45 11.25 -12.58 -10.25
CA THR A 45 11.66 -11.68 -9.15
C THR A 45 12.74 -12.31 -8.27
N ASP A 46 12.64 -13.61 -8.01
CA ASP A 46 13.65 -14.35 -7.25
C ASP A 46 14.98 -14.42 -8.01
N ALA A 47 14.92 -14.64 -9.33
CA ALA A 47 16.07 -14.58 -10.20
C ALA A 47 16.71 -13.18 -10.20
N LEU A 48 15.92 -12.11 -10.29
CA LEU A 48 16.41 -10.73 -10.26
C LEU A 48 17.10 -10.36 -8.94
N VAL A 49 16.64 -10.90 -7.82
CA VAL A 49 17.31 -10.75 -6.52
C VAL A 49 18.64 -11.52 -6.50
N ALA A 50 18.68 -12.70 -7.11
CA ALA A 50 19.85 -13.58 -7.07
C ALA A 50 20.95 -13.25 -8.09
N VAL A 51 20.62 -12.62 -9.22
CA VAL A 51 21.60 -12.31 -10.28
C VAL A 51 22.70 -11.37 -9.79
N SER A 52 23.92 -11.55 -10.31
CA SER A 52 25.04 -10.65 -10.04
C SER A 52 24.88 -9.31 -10.77
N SER A 53 25.62 -8.29 -10.32
CA SER A 53 25.69 -7.01 -11.05
C SER A 53 26.24 -7.18 -12.47
N SER A 54 27.11 -8.16 -12.70
CA SER A 54 27.68 -8.44 -14.02
C SER A 54 26.62 -8.82 -15.07
N PHE A 55 25.47 -9.37 -14.66
CA PHE A 55 24.38 -9.68 -15.59
C PHE A 55 23.87 -8.43 -16.32
N PHE A 56 23.73 -7.30 -15.61
CA PHE A 56 23.23 -6.06 -16.18
C PHE A 56 24.22 -5.42 -17.17
N ALA A 57 25.52 -5.60 -16.94
CA ALA A 57 26.58 -5.13 -17.83
C ALA A 57 26.77 -6.06 -19.05
N GLN A 58 26.75 -7.38 -18.83
CA GLN A 58 26.99 -8.37 -19.89
C GLN A 58 25.76 -8.61 -20.79
N GLN A 59 24.56 -8.51 -20.22
CA GLN A 59 23.29 -8.80 -20.90
C GLN A 59 22.26 -7.68 -20.68
N PRO A 60 22.59 -6.42 -21.06
CA PRO A 60 21.74 -5.27 -20.76
C PRO A 60 20.36 -5.35 -21.39
N LEU A 61 20.22 -5.94 -22.59
CA LEU A 61 18.92 -6.13 -23.22
C LEU A 61 18.04 -7.14 -22.47
N ALA A 62 18.61 -8.30 -22.10
CA ALA A 62 17.88 -9.30 -21.33
C ALA A 62 17.48 -8.78 -19.95
N ALA A 63 18.36 -8.03 -19.28
CA ALA A 63 18.06 -7.37 -18.03
C ALA A 63 16.90 -6.36 -18.17
N ARG A 64 16.87 -5.57 -19.25
CA ARG A 64 15.77 -4.64 -19.52
C ARG A 64 14.44 -5.35 -19.77
N VAL A 65 14.46 -6.41 -20.57
CA VAL A 65 13.26 -7.22 -20.83
C VAL A 65 12.76 -7.82 -19.52
N ALA A 66 13.65 -8.42 -18.73
CA ALA A 66 13.33 -8.96 -17.41
C ALA A 66 12.70 -7.89 -16.49
N LEU A 67 13.31 -6.71 -16.36
CA LEU A 67 12.77 -5.61 -15.56
C LEU A 67 11.41 -5.11 -16.10
N GLY A 68 11.24 -5.07 -17.43
CA GLY A 68 9.99 -4.68 -18.08
C GLY A 68 8.86 -5.70 -17.92
N MET A 69 9.21 -6.97 -17.71
CA MET A 69 8.28 -8.06 -17.40
C MET A 69 7.89 -8.09 -15.91
N VAL A 70 8.56 -7.33 -15.04
CA VAL A 70 8.14 -7.20 -13.64
C VAL A 70 6.94 -6.28 -13.56
N ASP A 71 5.82 -6.85 -13.13
CA ASP A 71 4.54 -6.16 -12.99
C ASP A 71 4.30 -5.58 -11.59
N ASP A 72 5.06 -6.04 -10.60
CA ASP A 72 4.94 -5.63 -9.19
C ASP A 72 6.25 -5.84 -8.42
N THR A 73 6.53 -4.90 -7.50
CA THR A 73 7.68 -4.98 -6.59
C THR A 73 7.43 -5.91 -5.42
N ALA A 74 6.20 -6.24 -5.04
CA ALA A 74 5.90 -6.96 -3.79
C ALA A 74 6.63 -8.32 -3.65
N PRO A 75 6.68 -9.23 -4.65
CA PRO A 75 7.42 -10.49 -4.53
C PRO A 75 8.93 -10.27 -4.37
N LEU A 76 9.46 -9.30 -5.13
CA LEU A 76 10.86 -8.88 -5.08
C LEU A 76 11.21 -8.27 -3.71
N LEU A 77 10.34 -7.41 -3.19
CA LEU A 77 10.45 -6.77 -1.88
C LEU A 77 10.43 -7.78 -0.75
N GLY A 78 9.52 -8.76 -0.77
CA GLY A 78 9.45 -9.81 0.25
C GLY A 78 10.80 -10.51 0.41
N ARG A 79 11.43 -10.90 -0.69
CA ARG A 79 12.78 -11.50 -0.70
C ARG A 79 13.87 -10.56 -0.20
N LEU A 80 13.85 -9.30 -0.64
CA LEU A 80 14.86 -8.31 -0.24
C LEU A 80 14.80 -8.03 1.26
N LEU A 81 13.58 -7.93 1.81
CA LEU A 81 13.32 -7.68 3.23
C LEU A 81 13.69 -8.90 4.08
N ASP A 82 13.20 -10.09 3.74
CA ASP A 82 13.51 -11.32 4.48
C ASP A 82 15.01 -11.65 4.48
N GLY A 83 15.71 -11.33 3.38
CA GLY A 83 17.14 -11.57 3.21
C GLY A 83 18.06 -10.44 3.68
N SER A 84 17.54 -9.32 4.19
CA SER A 84 18.33 -8.11 4.54
C SER A 84 19.23 -7.63 3.38
N HIS A 85 18.73 -7.69 2.14
CA HIS A 85 19.54 -7.53 0.92
C HIS A 85 19.71 -6.06 0.48
N SER A 86 20.20 -5.18 1.35
CA SER A 86 20.25 -3.72 1.10
C SER A 86 21.04 -3.30 -0.15
N VAL A 87 22.15 -3.97 -0.46
CA VAL A 87 22.97 -3.70 -1.66
C VAL A 87 22.24 -4.11 -2.94
N ILE A 88 21.55 -5.25 -2.90
CA ILE A 88 20.77 -5.76 -4.02
C ILE A 88 19.55 -4.85 -4.25
N ALA A 89 18.91 -4.40 -3.18
CA ALA A 89 17.80 -3.45 -3.23
C ALA A 89 18.22 -2.14 -3.90
N GLY A 90 19.37 -1.58 -3.51
CA GLY A 90 19.92 -0.36 -4.11
C GLY A 90 20.24 -0.52 -5.60
N ARG A 91 20.78 -1.67 -5.98
CA ARG A 91 21.05 -2.03 -7.38
C ARG A 91 19.77 -2.16 -8.20
N LEU A 92 18.77 -2.87 -7.69
CA LEU A 92 17.50 -3.09 -8.38
C LEU A 92 16.69 -1.79 -8.49
N ALA A 93 16.68 -0.96 -7.44
CA ALA A 93 16.07 0.36 -7.51
C ALA A 93 16.70 1.21 -8.62
N GLY A 94 18.04 1.27 -8.67
CA GLY A 94 18.76 1.97 -9.75
C GLY A 94 18.45 1.40 -11.13
N ALA A 95 18.32 0.08 -11.24
CA ALA A 95 17.97 -0.59 -12.49
C ALA A 95 16.54 -0.26 -12.96
N PHE A 96 15.55 -0.29 -12.05
CA PHE A 96 14.16 0.07 -12.35
C PHE A 96 14.03 1.52 -12.75
N ARG A 97 14.71 2.43 -12.05
CA ARG A 97 14.72 3.85 -12.42
C ARG A 97 15.31 4.08 -13.80
N ALA A 98 16.41 3.40 -14.12
CA ALA A 98 17.05 3.48 -15.43
C ALA A 98 16.13 3.04 -16.58
N VAL A 99 15.23 2.06 -16.37
CA VAL A 99 14.25 1.61 -17.39
C VAL A 99 12.94 2.40 -17.38
N GLY A 100 12.90 3.56 -16.70
CA GLY A 100 11.73 4.43 -16.65
C GLY A 100 10.64 3.99 -15.66
N ARG A 101 10.97 3.11 -14.70
CA ARG A 101 10.06 2.60 -13.65
C ARG A 101 10.45 3.18 -12.30
N ALA A 102 10.42 4.52 -12.21
CA ALA A 102 10.81 5.25 -11.00
C ALA A 102 9.90 4.93 -9.80
N ASP A 103 8.64 4.62 -10.06
CA ASP A 103 7.65 4.14 -9.08
C ASP A 103 8.11 2.83 -8.41
N PHE A 104 8.66 1.89 -9.19
CA PHE A 104 9.21 0.63 -8.66
C PHE A 104 10.46 0.89 -7.81
N ALA A 105 11.33 1.78 -8.29
CA ALA A 105 12.55 2.16 -7.57
C ALA A 105 12.24 2.80 -6.20
N ASN A 106 11.32 3.78 -6.18
CA ASN A 106 10.89 4.46 -4.95
C ASN A 106 10.29 3.46 -3.96
N SER A 107 9.38 2.59 -4.42
CA SER A 107 8.79 1.53 -3.61
C SER A 107 9.85 0.62 -2.97
N ILE A 108 10.87 0.21 -3.72
CA ILE A 108 11.96 -0.63 -3.19
C ILE A 108 12.74 0.09 -2.09
N VAL A 109 13.16 1.34 -2.35
CA VAL A 109 14.00 2.11 -1.43
C VAL A 109 13.24 2.44 -0.14
N GLU A 110 11.98 2.86 -0.27
CA GLU A 110 11.14 3.24 0.86
C GLU A 110 10.82 2.06 1.77
N SER A 111 10.38 0.92 1.21
CA SER A 111 10.06 -0.28 2.01
C SER A 111 11.29 -0.82 2.76
N MET A 112 12.47 -0.82 2.14
CA MET A 112 13.70 -1.24 2.81
C MET A 112 14.08 -0.28 3.93
N ARG A 113 14.00 1.04 3.71
CA ARG A 113 14.28 2.05 4.74
C ARG A 113 13.28 1.99 5.89
N SER A 114 12.00 1.70 5.64
CA SER A 114 11.00 1.53 6.70
C SER A 114 11.27 0.31 7.58
N ALA A 115 11.91 -0.73 7.03
CA ALA A 115 12.42 -1.88 7.77
C ALA A 115 13.80 -1.63 8.40
N SER A 116 14.21 -0.36 8.53
CA SER A 116 15.48 0.08 9.13
C SER A 116 16.75 -0.34 8.38
N TYR A 117 16.63 -0.66 7.08
CA TYR A 117 17.79 -0.93 6.23
C TYR A 117 18.30 0.31 5.51
N THR A 118 19.63 0.49 5.46
CA THR A 118 20.26 1.56 4.68
C THR A 118 20.40 1.15 3.22
N VAL A 119 19.68 1.82 2.32
CA VAL A 119 19.74 1.59 0.87
C VAL A 119 20.36 2.79 0.14
N GLN A 120 21.45 2.51 -0.58
CA GLN A 120 22.09 3.42 -1.53
C GLN A 120 21.77 2.98 -2.95
N GLU A 121 21.10 3.84 -3.72
CA GLU A 121 20.71 3.54 -5.09
C GLU A 121 21.92 3.65 -6.02
N VAL A 122 22.17 2.60 -6.81
CA VAL A 122 23.25 2.56 -7.80
C VAL A 122 22.72 1.88 -9.06
N SER A 123 22.73 2.59 -10.20
CA SER A 123 22.37 1.98 -11.49
C SER A 123 23.42 0.93 -11.87
N PRO A 124 23.00 -0.31 -12.18
CA PRO A 124 23.92 -1.33 -12.68
C PRO A 124 24.15 -1.25 -14.20
N PHE A 125 23.52 -0.30 -14.90
CA PHE A 125 23.74 -0.06 -16.32
C PHE A 125 24.80 1.02 -16.54
N GLU A 126 25.72 0.78 -17.48
CA GLU A 126 26.76 1.74 -17.88
C GLU A 126 26.18 2.97 -18.61
N MET A 127 25.11 2.78 -19.39
CA MET A 127 24.37 3.85 -20.05
C MET A 127 22.87 3.74 -19.76
N PRO A 128 22.15 4.87 -19.62
CA PRO A 128 20.70 4.86 -19.46
C PRO A 128 20.04 4.21 -20.69
N PRO A 129 19.20 3.18 -20.51
CA PRO A 129 18.54 2.52 -21.62
C PRO A 129 17.44 3.40 -22.23
N ALA A 130 17.21 3.26 -23.54
CA ALA A 130 16.09 3.90 -24.21
C ALA A 130 14.73 3.41 -23.64
N PRO A 131 13.70 4.27 -23.55
CA PRO A 131 12.40 3.86 -23.06
C PRO A 131 11.73 2.83 -24.00
N LEU A 132 11.06 1.84 -23.42
CA LEU A 132 10.23 0.89 -24.18
C LEU A 132 8.85 1.52 -24.43
N LEU A 133 8.46 1.64 -25.70
CA LEU A 133 7.11 2.04 -26.10
C LEU A 133 6.29 0.77 -26.39
N ALA A 134 5.43 0.37 -25.46
CA ALA A 134 4.45 -0.68 -25.71
C ALA A 134 3.19 -0.44 -24.87
N GLY A 135 2.03 -0.38 -25.53
CA GLY A 135 0.72 -0.40 -24.87
C GLY A 135 0.31 -1.84 -24.61
N ARG A 136 0.18 -2.24 -23.34
CA ARG A 136 -0.39 -3.54 -22.98
C ARG A 136 -1.89 -3.54 -23.29
N PRO A 137 -2.47 -4.68 -23.74
CA PRO A 137 -3.91 -4.83 -23.78
C PRO A 137 -4.49 -4.60 -22.37
N VAL A 138 -5.54 -3.79 -22.30
CA VAL A 138 -6.18 -3.42 -21.02
C VAL A 138 -7.00 -4.59 -20.51
N SER A 139 -6.70 -5.06 -19.31
CA SER A 139 -7.38 -6.18 -18.67
C SER A 139 -8.90 -5.95 -18.50
N PRO A 140 -9.74 -6.99 -18.60
CA PRO A 140 -11.18 -6.88 -18.33
C PRO A 140 -11.50 -6.33 -16.94
N HIS A 141 -10.64 -6.56 -15.95
CA HIS A 141 -10.81 -6.03 -14.60
C HIS A 141 -10.70 -4.50 -14.59
N VAL A 142 -9.73 -3.95 -15.31
CA VAL A 142 -9.55 -2.51 -15.49
C VAL A 142 -10.74 -1.89 -16.20
N GLN A 143 -11.23 -2.53 -17.27
CA GLN A 143 -12.41 -2.03 -17.98
C GLN A 143 -13.65 -2.00 -17.07
N ARG A 144 -13.87 -3.07 -16.29
CA ARG A 144 -14.97 -3.13 -15.32
C ARG A 144 -14.83 -2.06 -14.23
N LEU A 145 -13.62 -1.79 -13.75
CA LEU A 145 -13.38 -0.73 -12.76
C LEU A 145 -13.80 0.65 -13.31
N ARG A 146 -13.41 0.97 -14.55
CA ARG A 146 -13.79 2.23 -15.21
C ARG A 146 -15.30 2.32 -15.44
N LEU A 147 -15.94 1.23 -15.86
CA LEU A 147 -17.38 1.16 -16.05
C LEU A 147 -18.14 1.32 -14.72
N ASN A 148 -17.68 0.67 -13.66
CA ASN A 148 -18.26 0.83 -12.32
C ASN A 148 -18.13 2.27 -11.83
N TRP A 149 -16.97 2.90 -12.01
CA TRP A 149 -16.78 4.31 -11.67
C TRP A 149 -17.79 5.20 -12.40
N ALA A 150 -17.88 5.07 -13.72
CA ALA A 150 -18.79 5.86 -14.55
C ALA A 150 -20.27 5.63 -14.18
N ALA A 151 -20.68 4.38 -13.95
CA ALA A 151 -22.06 4.04 -13.63
C ALA A 151 -22.49 4.55 -12.24
N MET A 152 -21.57 4.57 -11.28
CA MET A 152 -21.85 4.94 -9.88
C MET A 152 -21.75 6.46 -9.64
N ARG A 153 -21.03 7.18 -10.50
CA ARG A 153 -20.71 8.61 -10.35
C ARG A 153 -21.93 9.48 -10.03
N GLU A 154 -22.96 9.42 -10.87
CA GLU A 154 -24.12 10.33 -10.74
C GLU A 154 -24.93 10.08 -9.47
N ALA A 155 -25.01 8.82 -9.02
CA ALA A 155 -25.67 8.48 -7.76
C ALA A 155 -24.94 9.07 -6.54
N VAL A 156 -23.60 9.18 -6.59
CA VAL A 156 -22.83 9.84 -5.53
C VAL A 156 -23.07 11.35 -5.54
N ILE A 157 -23.07 11.98 -6.71
CA ILE A 157 -23.33 13.42 -6.85
C ILE A 157 -24.72 13.76 -6.30
N ALA A 158 -25.73 12.96 -6.62
CA ALA A 158 -27.10 13.17 -6.14
C ALA A 158 -27.26 13.03 -4.62
N ALA A 159 -26.38 12.26 -3.96
CA ALA A 159 -26.47 12.00 -2.52
C ALA A 159 -25.78 13.06 -1.66
N PHE A 160 -24.78 13.77 -2.20
CA PHE A 160 -23.97 14.73 -1.45
C PHE A 160 -24.47 16.17 -1.62
N PRO A 161 -24.43 17.00 -0.55
CA PRO A 161 -24.59 18.44 -0.73
C PRO A 161 -23.42 18.98 -1.56
N PRO A 162 -23.58 20.13 -2.24
CA PRO A 162 -22.48 20.79 -2.93
C PRO A 162 -21.30 21.03 -1.96
N PRO A 163 -20.04 20.91 -2.45
CA PRO A 163 -18.88 21.14 -1.60
C PRO A 163 -18.86 22.59 -1.10
N GLY A 164 -18.41 22.78 0.15
CA GLY A 164 -18.13 24.10 0.69
C GLY A 164 -16.92 24.76 0.02
N PRO A 165 -16.65 26.04 0.29
CA PRO A 165 -15.41 26.67 -0.14
C PRO A 165 -14.21 25.92 0.44
N LEU A 166 -13.13 25.80 -0.33
CA LEU A 166 -11.90 25.20 0.16
C LEU A 166 -11.37 26.01 1.35
N PRO A 167 -10.92 25.35 2.43
CA PRO A 167 -10.36 26.06 3.57
C PRO A 167 -9.14 26.90 3.16
N THR A 168 -9.17 28.18 3.48
CA THR A 168 -8.04 29.09 3.24
C THR A 168 -7.08 29.16 4.43
N ASP A 169 -7.57 28.85 5.64
CA ASP A 169 -6.77 28.83 6.86
C ASP A 169 -6.30 27.40 7.18
N GLN A 170 -5.02 27.14 6.91
CA GLN A 170 -4.39 25.85 7.16
C GLN A 170 -4.31 25.52 8.66
N ALA A 171 -4.15 26.52 9.52
CA ALA A 171 -4.09 26.30 10.95
C ALA A 171 -5.46 25.86 11.49
N GLN A 172 -6.54 26.43 10.96
CA GLN A 172 -7.89 26.00 11.31
C GLN A 172 -8.16 24.56 10.87
N VAL A 173 -7.77 24.17 9.65
CA VAL A 173 -7.90 22.77 9.18
C VAL A 173 -7.11 21.83 10.09
N LEU A 174 -5.86 22.19 10.39
CA LEU A 174 -5.01 21.36 11.25
C LEU A 174 -5.65 21.18 12.63
N ASN A 175 -6.18 22.25 13.23
CA ASN A 175 -6.85 22.17 14.53
C ASN A 175 -8.10 21.28 14.48
N ASP A 176 -8.95 21.41 13.47
CA ASP A 176 -10.15 20.57 13.33
C ASP A 176 -9.79 19.07 13.17
N LEU A 177 -8.76 18.77 12.36
CA LEU A 177 -8.25 17.40 12.22
C LEU A 177 -7.75 16.86 13.57
N GLU A 178 -6.95 17.65 14.29
CA GLU A 178 -6.39 17.29 15.59
C GLU A 178 -7.45 17.15 16.69
N GLU A 179 -8.57 17.89 16.62
CA GLU A 179 -9.71 17.74 17.52
C GLU A 179 -10.47 16.44 17.27
N ARG A 180 -10.61 16.03 16.00
CA ARG A 180 -11.32 14.81 15.59
C ARG A 180 -10.52 13.53 15.72
N TYR A 181 -9.19 13.62 15.80
CA TYR A 181 -8.28 12.47 15.76
C TYR A 181 -8.62 11.35 16.75
N VAL A 182 -8.93 11.67 18.01
CA VAL A 182 -9.18 10.65 19.04
C VAL A 182 -10.43 9.83 18.71
N ALA A 183 -11.51 10.50 18.30
CA ALA A 183 -12.75 9.84 17.87
C ALA A 183 -12.53 9.03 16.59
N ASP A 184 -11.78 9.57 15.62
CA ASP A 184 -11.41 8.89 14.38
C ASP A 184 -10.66 7.58 14.66
N ALA A 185 -9.58 7.66 15.44
CA ALA A 185 -8.75 6.52 15.79
C ALA A 185 -9.55 5.46 16.55
N TYR A 186 -10.32 5.85 17.56
CA TYR A 186 -11.13 4.92 18.35
C TYR A 186 -12.13 4.15 17.47
N HIS A 187 -12.95 4.87 16.69
CA HIS A 187 -13.99 4.23 15.90
C HIS A 187 -13.42 3.43 14.73
N SER A 188 -12.41 3.95 14.05
CA SER A 188 -11.75 3.27 12.94
C SER A 188 -11.06 1.98 13.38
N LEU A 189 -10.37 1.96 14.53
CA LEU A 189 -9.74 0.76 15.06
C LEU A 189 -10.80 -0.24 15.58
N SER A 190 -11.83 0.24 16.27
CA SER A 190 -12.89 -0.62 16.83
C SER A 190 -13.73 -1.30 15.74
N ILE A 191 -13.93 -0.66 14.58
CA ILE A 191 -14.60 -1.28 13.41
C ILE A 191 -13.87 -2.53 12.92
N GLU A 192 -12.53 -2.53 13.01
CA GLU A 192 -11.68 -3.66 12.64
C GLU A 192 -11.53 -4.69 13.77
N GLY A 193 -12.12 -4.42 14.95
CA GLY A 193 -12.13 -5.33 16.11
C GLY A 193 -10.95 -5.18 17.07
N TYR A 194 -10.19 -4.08 17.00
CA TYR A 194 -9.20 -3.74 18.03
C TYR A 194 -9.90 -3.18 19.28
N HIS A 195 -9.33 -3.45 20.45
CA HIS A 195 -9.86 -2.96 21.73
C HIS A 195 -8.97 -1.81 22.22
N VAL A 196 -9.35 -0.58 21.86
CA VAL A 196 -8.60 0.64 22.20
C VAL A 196 -9.44 1.59 23.05
N THR A 197 -8.79 2.36 23.93
CA THR A 197 -9.43 3.40 24.74
C THR A 197 -8.95 4.78 24.29
N ALA A 198 -9.75 5.82 24.57
CA ALA A 198 -9.35 7.20 24.31
C ALA A 198 -8.03 7.56 25.05
N ASP A 199 -7.88 7.10 26.29
CA ASP A 199 -6.67 7.27 27.09
C ASP A 199 -5.42 6.68 26.43
N LEU A 200 -5.51 5.45 25.90
CA LEU A 200 -4.38 4.82 25.20
C LEU A 200 -4.01 5.62 23.95
N ILE A 201 -5.00 6.05 23.17
CA ILE A 201 -4.80 6.85 21.96
C ILE A 201 -4.11 8.18 22.30
N GLU A 202 -4.52 8.85 23.37
CA GLU A 202 -3.90 10.10 23.85
C GLU A 202 -2.48 9.88 24.40
N LYS A 203 -2.23 8.81 25.16
CA LYS A 203 -0.86 8.47 25.60
C LYS A 203 0.09 8.29 24.41
N ILE A 204 -0.38 7.62 23.36
CA ILE A 204 0.39 7.41 22.13
C ILE A 204 0.62 8.74 21.41
N ARG A 205 -0.42 9.55 21.26
CA ARG A 205 -0.35 10.88 20.63
C ARG A 205 0.68 11.78 21.31
N ASN A 206 0.70 11.78 22.64
CA ASN A 206 1.56 12.65 23.45
C ASN A 206 2.96 12.07 23.71
N GLY A 207 3.25 10.86 23.21
CA GLY A 207 4.55 10.20 23.39
C GLY A 207 4.83 9.70 24.81
N VAL A 208 3.81 9.61 25.67
CA VAL A 208 3.90 9.17 27.08
C VAL A 208 3.64 7.66 27.22
N TRP A 209 3.27 6.99 26.13
CA TRP A 209 2.98 5.56 26.11
C TRP A 209 4.19 4.70 26.54
N ASP A 210 3.96 3.77 27.48
CA ASP A 210 4.97 2.86 28.02
C ASP A 210 4.85 1.45 27.41
N PRO A 211 5.75 1.05 26.49
CA PRO A 211 5.73 -0.27 25.86
C PRO A 211 5.97 -1.45 26.82
N GLU A 212 6.61 -1.23 27.96
CA GLU A 212 7.11 -2.30 28.85
C GLU A 212 6.31 -2.45 30.15
N GLY A 213 5.40 -1.51 30.44
CA GLY A 213 4.61 -1.46 31.67
C GLY A 213 3.12 -1.85 31.51
N ALA A 214 2.22 -1.02 32.03
CA ALA A 214 0.77 -1.32 32.10
C ALA A 214 0.07 -1.38 30.73
N ASP A 215 0.67 -0.81 29.68
CA ASP A 215 0.11 -0.74 28.32
C ASP A 215 0.60 -1.91 27.42
N ARG A 216 1.03 -3.02 28.03
CA ARG A 216 1.62 -4.22 27.37
C ARG A 216 0.69 -5.02 26.44
N GLN A 217 -0.47 -4.48 26.07
CA GLN A 217 -1.34 -5.07 25.05
C GLN A 217 -0.71 -4.84 23.66
N GLN A 218 0.33 -5.60 23.35
CA GLN A 218 1.23 -5.34 22.22
C GLN A 218 0.47 -5.14 20.90
N ARG A 219 -0.58 -5.93 20.62
CA ARG A 219 -1.31 -5.82 19.35
C ARG A 219 -2.18 -4.56 19.24
N ASP A 220 -3.05 -4.29 20.22
CA ASP A 220 -3.97 -3.15 20.17
C ASP A 220 -3.20 -1.83 20.27
N ALA A 221 -2.18 -1.76 21.15
CA ALA A 221 -1.30 -0.59 21.26
C ALA A 221 -0.48 -0.36 19.97
N MET A 222 0.04 -1.41 19.32
CA MET A 222 0.74 -1.26 18.04
C MET A 222 -0.18 -0.86 16.91
N ALA A 223 -1.42 -1.32 16.91
CA ALA A 223 -2.42 -0.87 15.95
C ALA A 223 -2.76 0.61 16.13
N ALA A 224 -2.94 1.07 17.38
CA ALA A 224 -3.16 2.48 17.69
C ALA A 224 -1.94 3.35 17.33
N LYS A 225 -0.73 2.88 17.63
CA LYS A 225 0.52 3.57 17.27
C LYS A 225 0.70 3.65 15.76
N GLY A 226 0.47 2.56 15.04
CA GLY A 226 0.50 2.55 13.58
C GLY A 226 -0.55 3.48 12.97
N TYR A 227 -1.76 3.49 13.53
CA TYR A 227 -2.82 4.39 13.10
C TYR A 227 -2.43 5.85 13.27
N PHE A 228 -1.80 6.21 14.40
CA PHE A 228 -1.27 7.56 14.62
C PHE A 228 -0.19 7.96 13.61
N GLU A 229 0.76 7.06 13.35
CA GLU A 229 1.82 7.30 12.37
C GLU A 229 1.25 7.49 10.96
N ALA A 230 0.28 6.68 10.56
CA ALA A 230 -0.41 6.83 9.28
C ALA A 230 -1.23 8.13 9.22
N TYR A 231 -1.96 8.45 10.29
CA TYR A 231 -2.74 9.68 10.40
C TYR A 231 -1.87 10.93 10.18
N LYS A 232 -0.67 11.00 10.76
CA LYS A 232 0.27 12.11 10.51
C LYS A 232 0.59 12.26 9.03
N ARG A 233 0.83 11.15 8.32
CA ARG A 233 1.11 11.17 6.88
C ARG A 233 -0.10 11.60 6.05
N VAL A 234 -1.32 11.22 6.45
CA VAL A 234 -2.56 11.63 5.79
C VAL A 234 -2.80 13.13 6.01
N ARG A 235 -2.65 13.60 7.24
CA ARG A 235 -2.74 15.01 7.60
C ARG A 235 -1.76 15.87 6.82
N ASP A 236 -0.50 15.46 6.73
CA ASP A 236 0.52 16.16 5.95
C ASP A 236 0.15 16.20 4.45
N PHE A 237 -0.39 15.10 3.91
CA PHE A 237 -0.92 15.05 2.54
C PHE A 237 -2.08 16.03 2.33
N VAL A 238 -3.04 16.11 3.26
CA VAL A 238 -4.15 17.07 3.19
C VAL A 238 -3.64 18.51 3.19
N VAL A 239 -2.77 18.87 4.13
CA VAL A 239 -2.21 20.23 4.24
C VAL A 239 -1.44 20.60 2.97
N ASN A 240 -0.58 19.72 2.46
CA ASN A 240 0.19 19.96 1.24
C ASN A 240 -0.72 20.09 0.00
N THR A 241 -1.83 19.36 -0.05
CA THR A 241 -2.80 19.49 -1.14
C THR A 241 -3.52 20.84 -1.09
N LEU A 242 -3.91 21.29 0.10
CA LEU A 242 -4.58 22.59 0.31
C LEU A 242 -3.65 23.80 0.12
N GLN A 243 -2.33 23.61 0.08
CA GLN A 243 -1.36 24.67 -0.27
C GLN A 243 -1.40 25.03 -1.76
N GLN A 244 -1.93 24.15 -2.61
CA GLN A 244 -2.04 24.43 -4.04
C GLN A 244 -3.12 25.49 -4.31
N PRO A 245 -2.95 26.33 -5.34
CA PRO A 245 -4.01 27.25 -5.78
C PRO A 245 -5.34 26.51 -5.98
N ALA A 246 -6.47 27.13 -5.61
CA ALA A 246 -7.79 26.46 -5.60
C ALA A 246 -8.21 25.88 -6.96
N ASP A 247 -7.76 26.48 -8.06
CA ASP A 247 -7.96 26.02 -9.45
C ASP A 247 -7.08 24.80 -9.81
N GLN A 248 -6.05 24.52 -9.01
CA GLN A 248 -5.07 23.46 -9.20
C GLN A 248 -5.10 22.40 -8.11
N THR A 249 -5.84 22.62 -7.00
CA THR A 249 -5.99 21.68 -5.88
C THR A 249 -6.49 20.32 -6.37
N ARG A 250 -5.54 19.42 -6.61
CA ARG A 250 -5.80 18.03 -6.98
C ARG A 250 -4.96 17.11 -6.11
N PRO A 251 -5.51 15.97 -5.66
CA PRO A 251 -4.80 15.02 -4.82
C PRO A 251 -3.78 14.19 -5.63
N GLN A 252 -2.75 14.85 -6.16
CA GLN A 252 -1.69 14.21 -6.95
C GLN A 252 -0.74 13.41 -6.05
N GLY A 253 -0.09 12.39 -6.61
CA GLY A 253 0.88 11.57 -5.87
C GLY A 253 0.21 10.64 -4.87
N LEU A 254 -1.06 10.29 -5.12
CA LEU A 254 -1.85 9.47 -4.22
C LEU A 254 -1.26 8.06 -4.07
N ARG A 255 -0.63 7.54 -5.13
CA ARG A 255 0.02 6.24 -5.12
C ARG A 255 1.14 6.17 -4.10
N GLU A 256 2.06 7.13 -4.14
CA GLU A 256 3.17 7.24 -3.19
C GLU A 256 2.65 7.50 -1.77
N ALA A 257 1.70 8.43 -1.63
CA ALA A 257 1.11 8.76 -0.33
C ALA A 257 0.47 7.53 0.33
N LEU A 258 -0.38 6.78 -0.39
CA LEU A 258 -1.07 5.63 0.15
C LEU A 258 -0.12 4.48 0.49
N GLY A 259 0.95 4.29 -0.29
CA GLY A 259 2.05 3.38 0.05
C GLY A 259 2.73 3.77 1.37
N ALA A 260 3.05 5.05 1.55
CA ALA A 260 3.62 5.57 2.79
C ALA A 260 2.66 5.43 3.98
N TRP A 261 1.35 5.60 3.78
CA TRP A 261 0.33 5.40 4.82
C TRP A 261 0.29 3.93 5.26
N TYR A 262 0.32 2.98 4.31
CA TYR A 262 0.37 1.54 4.63
C TYR A 262 1.63 1.19 5.42
N LEU A 263 2.80 1.67 4.98
CA LEU A 263 4.05 1.45 5.71
C LEU A 263 3.96 2.01 7.14
N ALA A 264 3.48 3.24 7.31
CA ALA A 264 3.32 3.86 8.62
C ALA A 264 2.33 3.09 9.53
N LEU A 265 1.25 2.56 8.95
CA LEU A 265 0.23 1.79 9.65
C LEU A 265 0.78 0.50 10.27
N PHE A 266 1.75 -0.16 9.61
CA PHE A 266 2.24 -1.49 10.03
C PHE A 266 3.66 -1.50 10.58
N SER A 267 4.47 -0.46 10.33
CA SER A 267 5.86 -0.38 10.81
C SER A 267 6.00 -0.60 12.33
N PRO A 268 5.13 -0.03 13.20
CA PRO A 268 5.22 -0.30 14.64
C PRO A 268 5.01 -1.78 15.00
N SER A 269 4.09 -2.46 14.31
CA SER A 269 3.83 -3.89 14.55
C SER A 269 5.01 -4.77 14.14
N VAL A 270 5.72 -4.39 13.07
CA VAL A 270 6.95 -5.08 12.64
C VAL A 270 8.09 -4.83 13.61
N GLN A 271 8.28 -3.57 14.06
CA GLN A 271 9.31 -3.21 15.04
C GLN A 271 9.11 -3.92 16.38
N ALA A 272 7.86 -4.14 16.78
CA ALA A 272 7.49 -4.91 17.97
C ALA A 272 7.58 -6.43 17.77
N GLY A 273 7.94 -6.92 16.58
CA GLY A 273 8.04 -8.34 16.26
C GLY A 273 6.70 -9.07 16.13
N LEU A 274 5.58 -8.35 16.03
CA LEU A 274 4.24 -8.94 15.86
C LEU A 274 3.95 -9.34 14.41
N LEU A 275 4.60 -8.67 13.47
CA LEU A 275 4.53 -8.93 12.03
C LEU A 275 5.95 -9.12 11.48
N LYS A 276 6.05 -9.85 10.36
CA LYS A 276 7.31 -10.03 9.66
C LYS A 276 7.61 -8.79 8.82
N PRO A 277 8.89 -8.44 8.58
CA PRO A 277 9.23 -7.37 7.65
C PRO A 277 8.63 -7.53 6.26
N SER A 278 8.51 -8.77 5.75
CA SER A 278 7.84 -9.08 4.48
C SER A 278 6.35 -8.75 4.44
N ASP A 279 5.68 -8.56 5.58
CA ASP A 279 4.28 -8.11 5.63
C ASP A 279 4.15 -6.63 5.21
N LEU A 280 5.25 -5.86 5.18
CA LEU A 280 5.29 -4.52 4.61
C LEU A 280 5.43 -4.51 3.08
N ALA A 281 5.58 -5.67 2.44
CA ALA A 281 5.80 -5.78 1.01
C ALA A 281 4.51 -5.52 0.22
N GLY A 282 4.29 -4.25 -0.12
CA GLY A 282 3.37 -3.81 -1.19
C GLY A 282 1.98 -4.45 -1.16
N TRP A 283 1.45 -4.73 -2.35
CA TRP A 283 0.16 -5.40 -2.50
C TRP A 283 0.23 -6.90 -2.20
N ARG A 284 -0.92 -7.49 -1.86
CA ARG A 284 -1.01 -8.89 -1.48
C ARG A 284 -0.60 -9.84 -2.60
N ASN A 285 0.12 -10.89 -2.21
CA ASN A 285 0.55 -11.97 -3.10
C ASN A 285 -0.32 -13.23 -3.00
N ASN A 286 -1.40 -13.16 -2.23
CA ASN A 286 -2.33 -14.26 -2.02
C ASN A 286 -3.79 -13.78 -2.20
N GLN A 287 -4.68 -14.72 -2.52
CA GLN A 287 -6.10 -14.43 -2.56
C GLN A 287 -6.64 -14.28 -1.14
N VAL A 288 -7.57 -13.33 -0.95
CA VAL A 288 -8.21 -13.05 0.34
C VAL A 288 -9.72 -13.09 0.19
N PHE A 289 -10.40 -13.33 1.31
CA PHE A 289 -11.86 -13.37 1.41
C PHE A 289 -12.30 -12.51 2.59
N ILE A 290 -13.35 -11.72 2.40
CA ILE A 290 -13.90 -10.88 3.45
C ILE A 290 -14.96 -11.69 4.18
N ARG A 291 -14.74 -11.97 5.46
CA ARG A 291 -15.65 -12.78 6.26
C ARG A 291 -17.03 -12.12 6.33
N GLY A 292 -18.05 -12.84 5.86
CA GLY A 292 -19.45 -12.39 5.92
C GLY A 292 -19.88 -11.48 4.78
N ALA A 293 -19.02 -11.18 3.80
CA ALA A 293 -19.39 -10.50 2.57
C ALA A 293 -19.72 -11.52 1.47
N LEU A 294 -20.66 -11.21 0.57
CA LEU A 294 -20.85 -12.01 -0.66
C LEU A 294 -19.78 -11.66 -1.70
N HIS A 295 -19.25 -10.43 -1.61
CA HIS A 295 -18.16 -9.97 -2.46
C HIS A 295 -16.87 -10.76 -2.24
N VAL A 296 -16.30 -11.25 -3.33
CA VAL A 296 -14.95 -11.82 -3.37
C VAL A 296 -14.01 -10.77 -3.96
N PRO A 297 -13.00 -10.31 -3.21
CA PRO A 297 -11.99 -9.40 -3.75
C PRO A 297 -11.36 -9.90 -5.04
N LEU A 298 -10.87 -8.95 -5.84
CA LEU A 298 -10.20 -9.23 -7.13
C LEU A 298 -9.10 -10.29 -7.01
N ALA A 299 -8.75 -10.96 -8.10
CA ALA A 299 -7.57 -11.83 -8.08
C ALA A 299 -6.30 -11.01 -7.77
N LYS A 300 -5.30 -11.61 -7.12
CA LYS A 300 -4.05 -10.91 -6.75
C LYS A 300 -3.33 -10.31 -7.97
N GLU A 301 -3.47 -10.92 -9.14
CA GLU A 301 -2.96 -10.43 -10.42
C GLU A 301 -3.69 -9.15 -10.85
N ALA A 302 -5.02 -9.14 -10.72
CA ALA A 302 -5.85 -8.01 -11.10
C ALA A 302 -5.68 -6.78 -10.17
N VAL A 303 -5.25 -6.97 -8.92
CA VAL A 303 -4.91 -5.85 -8.01
C VAL A 303 -3.87 -4.93 -8.66
N ARG A 304 -2.87 -5.52 -9.33
CA ARG A 304 -1.74 -4.80 -9.93
C ARG A 304 -2.15 -3.92 -11.09
N GLU A 305 -3.18 -4.33 -11.80
CA GLU A 305 -3.72 -3.62 -12.94
C GLU A 305 -4.75 -2.57 -12.51
N CYS A 306 -5.57 -2.90 -11.51
CA CYS A 306 -6.68 -2.05 -11.06
C CYS A 306 -6.23 -0.90 -10.15
N MET A 307 -5.23 -1.09 -9.30
CA MET A 307 -4.81 -0.04 -8.35
C MET A 307 -4.27 1.22 -9.04
N PRO A 308 -3.37 1.13 -10.05
CA PRO A 308 -2.95 2.30 -10.82
C PRO A 308 -4.13 3.04 -11.45
N VAL A 309 -5.10 2.30 -11.99
CA VAL A 309 -6.28 2.88 -12.62
C VAL A 309 -7.22 3.52 -11.59
N LEU A 310 -7.33 2.97 -10.39
CA LEU A 310 -8.07 3.62 -9.30
C LEU A 310 -7.44 4.97 -8.95
N PHE A 311 -6.11 5.05 -8.87
CA PHE A 311 -5.44 6.33 -8.63
C PHE A 311 -5.70 7.34 -9.75
N GLU A 312 -5.59 6.93 -11.02
CA GLU A 312 -5.94 7.77 -12.17
C GLU A 312 -7.39 8.29 -12.11
N LEU A 313 -8.35 7.43 -11.76
CA LEU A 313 -9.75 7.80 -11.65
C LEU A 313 -9.99 8.82 -10.53
N ILE A 314 -9.34 8.65 -9.38
CA ILE A 314 -9.43 9.60 -8.25
C ILE A 314 -8.79 10.94 -8.63
N GLU A 315 -7.60 10.93 -9.25
CA GLU A 315 -6.85 12.14 -9.60
C GLU A 315 -7.50 12.93 -10.75
N SER A 316 -8.21 12.25 -11.65
CA SER A 316 -8.89 12.87 -12.80
C SER A 316 -10.33 13.29 -12.51
N GLU A 317 -10.96 12.80 -11.45
CA GLU A 317 -12.35 13.12 -11.13
C GLU A 317 -12.48 14.55 -10.54
N PRO A 318 -13.26 15.43 -11.18
CA PRO A 318 -13.46 16.79 -10.69
C PRO A 318 -14.34 16.87 -9.44
N HIS A 319 -15.28 15.93 -9.24
CA HIS A 319 -16.24 16.04 -8.14
C HIS A 319 -15.69 15.45 -6.83
N PRO A 320 -15.50 16.26 -5.77
CA PRO A 320 -14.83 15.82 -4.54
C PRO A 320 -15.54 14.67 -3.82
N ALA A 321 -16.88 14.69 -3.76
CA ALA A 321 -17.63 13.59 -3.16
C ALA A 321 -17.45 12.27 -3.95
N VAL A 322 -17.31 12.33 -5.28
CA VAL A 322 -17.08 11.14 -6.10
C VAL A 322 -15.70 10.57 -5.81
N ARG A 323 -14.67 11.42 -5.72
CA ARG A 323 -13.32 11.00 -5.29
C ARG A 323 -13.36 10.29 -3.94
N ALA A 324 -14.05 10.85 -2.96
CA ALA A 324 -14.12 10.28 -1.61
C ALA A 324 -14.85 8.95 -1.57
N ILE A 325 -16.06 8.89 -2.15
CA ILE A 325 -16.94 7.73 -2.02
C ILE A 325 -16.50 6.58 -2.93
N LEU A 326 -16.24 6.85 -4.21
CA LEU A 326 -15.78 5.80 -5.12
C LEU A 326 -14.33 5.41 -4.84
N GLY A 327 -13.48 6.36 -4.44
CA GLY A 327 -12.12 6.07 -3.98
C GLY A 327 -12.13 5.10 -2.80
N HIS A 328 -12.93 5.38 -1.77
CA HIS A 328 -13.12 4.47 -0.65
C HIS A 328 -13.67 3.10 -1.08
N PHE A 329 -14.84 3.09 -1.73
CA PHE A 329 -15.55 1.87 -2.06
C PHE A 329 -14.72 0.96 -2.97
N LEU A 330 -14.16 1.50 -4.06
CA LEU A 330 -13.42 0.70 -5.02
C LEU A 330 -12.06 0.25 -4.47
N PHE A 331 -11.44 1.02 -3.57
CA PHE A 331 -10.26 0.56 -2.85
C PHE A 331 -10.57 -0.69 -2.00
N VAL A 332 -11.66 -0.67 -1.24
CA VAL A 332 -12.11 -1.84 -0.44
C VAL A 332 -12.56 -3.00 -1.34
N PHE A 333 -13.17 -2.71 -2.47
CA PHE A 333 -13.58 -3.71 -3.48
C PHE A 333 -12.38 -4.44 -4.07
N ILE A 334 -11.30 -3.71 -4.42
CA ILE A 334 -10.03 -4.29 -4.87
C ILE A 334 -9.34 -5.07 -3.75
N HIS A 335 -9.38 -4.52 -2.54
CA HIS A 335 -8.77 -5.10 -1.35
C HIS A 335 -7.27 -5.39 -1.54
N PRO A 336 -6.45 -4.35 -1.80
CA PRO A 336 -5.08 -4.54 -2.27
C PRO A 336 -4.11 -5.11 -1.24
N TYR A 337 -4.38 -5.00 0.06
CA TYR A 337 -3.47 -5.44 1.12
C TYR A 337 -3.98 -6.68 1.87
N MET A 338 -3.10 -7.35 2.61
CA MET A 338 -3.45 -8.48 3.48
C MET A 338 -4.29 -8.04 4.70
N ASP A 339 -4.01 -6.86 5.24
CA ASP A 339 -4.74 -6.21 6.32
C ASP A 339 -4.67 -4.68 6.11
N GLY A 340 -5.51 -3.92 6.82
CA GLY A 340 -5.48 -2.45 6.85
C GLY A 340 -6.37 -1.78 5.80
N ASN A 341 -7.00 -2.55 4.91
CA ASN A 341 -7.81 -2.02 3.82
C ASN A 341 -8.93 -1.08 4.31
N GLY A 342 -9.67 -1.45 5.37
CA GLY A 342 -10.72 -0.60 5.91
C GLY A 342 -10.20 0.73 6.50
N ARG A 343 -9.08 0.68 7.24
CA ARG A 343 -8.44 1.86 7.84
C ARG A 343 -7.90 2.81 6.77
N LEU A 344 -7.20 2.27 5.78
CA LEU A 344 -6.68 3.06 4.66
C LEU A 344 -7.80 3.62 3.77
N ALA A 345 -8.88 2.87 3.56
CA ALA A 345 -10.04 3.37 2.81
C ALA A 345 -10.67 4.59 3.50
N ARG A 346 -10.82 4.57 4.83
CA ARG A 346 -11.36 5.70 5.60
C ARG A 346 -10.42 6.90 5.59
N PHE A 347 -9.11 6.69 5.68
CA PHE A 347 -8.13 7.77 5.47
C PHE A 347 -8.20 8.36 4.06
N LEU A 348 -8.28 7.52 3.02
CA LEU A 348 -8.44 7.95 1.65
C LEU A 348 -9.72 8.78 1.47
N MET A 349 -10.85 8.28 1.99
CA MET A 349 -12.14 8.97 1.99
C MET A 349 -12.01 10.37 2.59
N ASN A 350 -11.45 10.44 3.80
CA ASN A 350 -11.35 11.70 4.54
C ASN A 350 -10.35 12.68 3.91
N ALA A 351 -9.25 12.19 3.36
CA ALA A 351 -8.34 13.04 2.60
C ALA A 351 -9.05 13.70 1.40
N MET A 352 -9.88 12.95 0.66
CA MET A 352 -10.63 13.47 -0.47
C MET A 352 -11.80 14.39 -0.05
N LEU A 353 -12.42 14.13 1.10
CA LEU A 353 -13.46 15.00 1.66
C LEU A 353 -12.88 16.36 2.05
N VAL A 354 -11.81 16.38 2.85
CA VAL A 354 -11.22 17.62 3.37
C VAL A 354 -10.59 18.47 2.26
N THR A 355 -9.83 17.83 1.36
CA THR A 355 -9.28 18.52 0.16
C THR A 355 -10.36 18.90 -0.86
N GLY A 356 -11.61 18.51 -0.62
CA GLY A 356 -12.78 18.78 -1.43
C GLY A 356 -13.77 19.77 -0.82
N GLY A 357 -13.47 20.37 0.33
CA GLY A 357 -14.36 21.34 0.99
C GLY A 357 -15.44 20.71 1.90
N TYR A 358 -15.27 19.46 2.32
CA TYR A 358 -16.09 18.80 3.34
C TYR A 358 -15.31 18.60 4.64
N VAL A 359 -16.01 18.28 5.73
CA VAL A 359 -15.38 17.98 7.02
C VAL A 359 -14.81 16.56 7.07
N TRP A 360 -13.79 16.36 7.91
CA TRP A 360 -13.33 15.02 8.24
C TRP A 360 -14.45 14.24 8.92
N THR A 361 -14.85 13.13 8.30
CA THR A 361 -16.05 12.37 8.67
C THR A 361 -15.65 11.02 9.28
N VAL A 362 -15.98 10.82 10.54
CA VAL A 362 -15.72 9.58 11.26
C VAL A 362 -16.95 8.67 11.18
N ILE A 363 -16.73 7.39 10.87
CA ILE A 363 -17.82 6.40 10.89
C ILE A 363 -17.91 5.81 12.30
N PRO A 364 -18.99 6.05 13.08
CA PRO A 364 -19.09 5.52 14.43
C PRO A 364 -19.14 3.99 14.42
N VAL A 365 -18.44 3.35 15.35
CA VAL A 365 -18.43 1.87 15.48
C VAL A 365 -19.83 1.31 15.72
N GLN A 366 -20.71 2.08 16.38
CA GLN A 366 -22.11 1.74 16.60
C GLN A 366 -22.89 1.61 15.27
N GLN A 367 -22.45 2.32 14.22
CA GLN A 367 -23.04 2.27 12.88
C GLN A 367 -22.31 1.27 11.96
N ARG A 368 -21.41 0.43 12.49
CA ARG A 368 -20.67 -0.58 11.70
C ARG A 368 -21.59 -1.47 10.88
N LYS A 369 -22.73 -1.89 11.44
CA LYS A 369 -23.69 -2.75 10.71
C LYS A 369 -24.23 -2.04 9.47
N ALA A 370 -24.73 -0.81 9.61
CA ALA A 370 -25.26 -0.02 8.51
C ALA A 370 -24.19 0.29 7.46
N TYR A 371 -22.96 0.60 7.90
CA TYR A 371 -21.82 0.80 7.02
C TYR A 371 -21.49 -0.45 6.18
N MET A 372 -21.41 -1.63 6.82
CA MET A 372 -21.15 -2.89 6.12
C MET A 372 -22.29 -3.28 5.17
N GLU A 373 -23.54 -3.09 5.57
CA GLU A 373 -24.71 -3.33 4.71
C GLU A 373 -24.70 -2.43 3.47
N ALA A 374 -24.34 -1.15 3.63
CA ALA A 374 -24.23 -0.21 2.53
C ALA A 374 -23.11 -0.58 1.54
N LEU A 375 -21.96 -1.04 2.05
CA LEU A 375 -20.87 -1.54 1.20
C LEU A 375 -21.27 -2.82 0.46
N GLU A 376 -21.99 -3.73 1.10
CA GLU A 376 -22.49 -4.98 0.51
C GLU A 376 -23.49 -4.71 -0.62
N ARG A 377 -24.35 -3.68 -0.48
CA ARG A 377 -25.23 -3.23 -1.57
C ARG A 377 -24.45 -2.77 -2.79
N ALA A 378 -23.38 -2.01 -2.57
CA ALA A 378 -22.55 -1.49 -3.64
C ALA A 378 -21.72 -2.60 -4.33
N SER A 379 -21.10 -3.50 -3.57
CA SER A 379 -20.22 -4.55 -4.11
C SER A 379 -21.00 -5.66 -4.83
N SER A 380 -22.13 -6.08 -4.27
CA SER A 380 -22.87 -7.25 -4.75
C SER A 380 -23.97 -6.90 -5.76
N TYR A 381 -24.51 -5.68 -5.71
CA TYR A 381 -25.62 -5.25 -6.58
C TYR A 381 -25.32 -3.99 -7.41
N GLY A 382 -24.13 -3.41 -7.28
CA GLY A 382 -23.76 -2.19 -8.00
C GLY A 382 -24.45 -0.92 -7.48
N GLU A 383 -25.12 -1.01 -6.33
CA GLU A 383 -25.89 0.09 -5.77
C GLU A 383 -25.06 0.93 -4.80
N ILE A 384 -24.39 1.96 -5.31
CA ILE A 384 -23.56 2.85 -4.49
C ILE A 384 -24.37 3.82 -3.61
N GLY A 385 -25.62 4.11 -4.01
CA GLY A 385 -26.47 5.14 -3.39
C GLY A 385 -26.57 5.02 -1.87
N PRO A 386 -26.87 3.84 -1.29
CA PRO A 386 -26.91 3.65 0.16
C PRO A 386 -25.62 4.05 0.88
N PHE A 387 -24.45 3.71 0.31
CA PHE A 387 -23.16 4.08 0.90
C PHE A 387 -22.89 5.58 0.77
N ALA A 388 -23.19 6.17 -0.39
CA ALA A 388 -23.05 7.61 -0.61
C ALA A 388 -23.95 8.41 0.36
N SER A 389 -25.23 8.06 0.48
CA SER A 389 -26.15 8.72 1.40
C SER A 389 -25.79 8.51 2.86
N PHE A 390 -25.27 7.33 3.23
CA PHE A 390 -24.78 7.06 4.57
C PHE A 390 -23.65 8.02 4.97
N VAL A 391 -22.63 8.16 4.11
CA VAL A 391 -21.51 9.06 4.40
C VAL A 391 -21.94 10.52 4.31
N ALA A 392 -22.73 10.92 3.32
CA ALA A 392 -23.23 12.30 3.18
C ALA A 392 -23.98 12.77 4.44
N ARG A 393 -24.82 11.90 5.01
CA ARG A 393 -25.52 12.18 6.26
C ARG A 393 -24.54 12.38 7.43
N LEU A 394 -23.56 11.48 7.59
CA LEU A 394 -22.54 11.63 8.64
C LEU A 394 -21.71 12.89 8.47
N THR A 395 -21.34 13.25 7.24
CA THR A 395 -20.60 14.47 6.92
C THR A 395 -21.41 15.70 7.30
N ALA A 396 -22.72 15.73 7.01
CA ALA A 396 -23.59 16.85 7.37
C ALA A 396 -23.77 16.97 8.90
N GLU A 397 -24.03 15.85 9.59
CA GLU A 397 -24.17 15.80 11.05
C GLU A 397 -22.89 16.32 11.74
N GLN A 398 -21.73 15.83 11.32
CA GLN A 398 -20.43 16.14 11.93
C GLN A 398 -19.85 17.49 11.52
N ALA A 399 -20.43 18.15 10.52
CA ALA A 399 -20.13 19.54 10.21
C ALA A 399 -20.77 20.49 11.22
N SER A 400 -21.96 20.15 11.74
CA SER A 400 -22.63 20.91 12.80
C SER A 400 -22.22 20.50 14.21
N ASP A 401 -22.04 19.20 14.45
CA ASP A 401 -21.80 18.63 15.77
C ASP A 401 -20.73 17.53 15.65
N PRO A 402 -19.43 17.90 15.79
CA PRO A 402 -18.34 16.94 15.73
C PRO A 402 -18.54 15.82 16.75
N LEU A 403 -18.17 14.59 16.38
CA LEU A 403 -18.34 13.46 17.28
C LEU A 403 -17.58 13.69 18.60
N PRO A 404 -18.22 13.46 19.75
CA PRO A 404 -17.57 13.63 21.03
C PRO A 404 -16.43 12.63 21.17
N ARG A 405 -15.49 12.96 22.06
CA ARG A 405 -14.47 12.00 22.47
C ARG A 405 -15.16 10.78 23.09
N PRO A 406 -14.77 9.55 22.71
CA PRO A 406 -15.26 8.35 23.36
C PRO A 406 -14.87 8.34 24.83
N ASP A 407 -15.78 7.84 25.69
CA ASP A 407 -15.56 7.66 27.12
C ASP A 407 -14.51 6.57 27.44
#